data_AF-A0A8C3H5X3-F1
#
_entry.id   AF-A0A8C3H5X3-F1
#
_cell.length_a   1.000
_cell.length_b   1.000
_cell.length_c   1.000
_cell.angle_alpha   90.00
_cell.angle_beta   90.00
_cell.angle_gamma   90.00
#
_symmetry.space_group_name_H-M   'P 1'
#
loop_
_entity.id
_entity.type
_entity.pdbx_description
1 polymer ?
#
loop_
_entity_poly.entity_id
_entity_poly.type
_entity_poly.pdbx_seq_one_letter_code
_entity_poly.pdbx_strand_id
1 'polypeptide(L)'
;MAPYRIRQYEDGDYEAVRTMFGRGIMEHAPAAFIYMLKHPQTQLHFLGLLLVVLAASGSLLVSLLALLLALTGAWFCIWSLWTDYIQQFLHNNLLDIRRTYLEAADSCLWVAEAEGAVVAVLPEFPSERGHTL
;
A
#
# COMPACT_ATOMS: atom_id res chain seq x y z
N MET A 1 -30.00 -0.83 7.56
CA MET A 1 -28.68 -0.29 7.96
C MET A 1 -28.03 -1.37 8.80
N ALA A 2 -26.86 -1.87 8.42
CA ALA A 2 -26.13 -2.83 9.24
C ALA A 2 -25.76 -2.17 10.58
N PRO A 3 -25.91 -2.84 11.73
CA PRO A 3 -25.51 -2.29 13.01
C PRO A 3 -23.98 -2.15 13.03
N TYR A 4 -23.50 -0.93 13.25
CA TYR A 4 -22.08 -0.65 13.46
C TYR A 4 -21.81 -0.55 14.96
N ARG A 5 -20.71 -1.15 15.42
CA ARG A 5 -20.25 -1.08 16.82
C ARG A 5 -18.82 -0.59 16.84
N ILE A 6 -18.58 0.52 17.52
CA ILE A 6 -17.23 1.02 17.79
C ILE A 6 -16.80 0.44 19.13
N ARG A 7 -15.65 -0.23 19.16
CA ARG A 7 -15.05 -0.78 20.38
C ARG A 7 -13.54 -0.63 20.36
N GLN A 8 -12.92 -0.79 21.52
CA GLN A 8 -11.47 -0.87 21.60
C GLN A 8 -10.99 -2.17 20.93
N TYR A 9 -9.79 -2.12 20.35
CA TYR A 9 -9.13 -3.27 19.74
C TYR A 9 -9.03 -4.47 20.69
N GLU A 10 -9.31 -5.67 20.19
CA GLU A 10 -9.06 -6.94 20.87
C GLU A 10 -8.06 -7.79 20.06
N ASP A 11 -7.30 -8.66 20.72
CA ASP A 11 -6.26 -9.48 20.05
C ASP A 11 -6.84 -10.41 18.94
N GLY A 12 -8.14 -10.74 19.00
CA GLY A 12 -8.84 -11.46 17.94
C GLY A 12 -8.98 -10.68 16.63
N ASP A 13 -8.86 -9.36 16.66
CA ASP A 13 -8.95 -8.47 15.49
C ASP A 13 -7.61 -8.33 14.76
N TYR A 14 -6.51 -8.90 15.31
CA TYR A 14 -5.15 -8.71 14.82
C TYR A 14 -5.02 -8.93 13.30
N GLU A 15 -5.46 -10.08 12.82
CA GLU A 15 -5.38 -10.44 11.40
C GLU A 15 -6.30 -9.58 10.53
N ALA A 16 -7.48 -9.20 11.05
CA ALA A 16 -8.44 -8.36 10.33
C ALA A 16 -7.90 -6.93 10.16
N VAL A 17 -7.35 -6.35 11.22
CA VAL A 17 -6.67 -5.04 11.23
C VAL A 17 -5.48 -5.04 10.27
N ARG A 18 -4.62 -6.06 10.36
CA ARG A 18 -3.43 -6.20 9.51
C ARG A 18 -3.79 -6.34 8.03
N THR A 19 -4.84 -7.11 7.72
CA THR A 19 -5.35 -7.28 6.36
C THR A 19 -5.94 -5.98 5.83
N MET A 20 -6.73 -5.25 6.64
CA MET A 20 -7.31 -3.96 6.24
C MET A 20 -6.24 -2.90 5.98
N PHE A 21 -5.25 -2.78 6.87
CA PHE A 21 -4.12 -1.86 6.65
C PHE A 21 -3.33 -2.21 5.40
N GLY A 22 -2.99 -3.49 5.20
CA GLY A 22 -2.28 -3.94 4.01
C GLY A 22 -3.06 -3.63 2.73
N ARG A 23 -4.37 -3.87 2.73
CA ARG A 23 -5.24 -3.61 1.58
C ARG A 23 -5.40 -2.11 1.30
N GLY A 24 -5.55 -1.28 2.34
CA GLY A 24 -5.66 0.18 2.20
C GLY A 24 -4.39 0.84 1.64
N ILE A 25 -3.21 0.34 2.03
CA ILE A 25 -1.95 0.80 1.44
C ILE A 25 -1.83 0.33 -0.02
N MET A 26 -2.20 -0.92 -0.31
CA MET A 26 -2.20 -1.48 -1.68
C MET A 26 -3.16 -0.77 -2.65
N GLU A 27 -4.23 -0.16 -2.16
CA GLU A 27 -5.20 0.58 -3.00
C GLU A 27 -4.53 1.69 -3.83
N HIS A 28 -3.41 2.24 -3.33
CA HIS A 28 -2.66 3.30 -3.99
C HIS A 28 -1.64 2.78 -5.02
N ALA A 29 -1.36 1.47 -5.06
CA ALA A 29 -0.40 0.87 -6.00
C ALA A 29 -0.73 1.14 -7.49
N PRO A 30 -1.98 0.97 -7.99
CA PRO A 30 -2.31 1.32 -9.37
C PRO A 30 -2.16 2.82 -9.66
N ALA A 31 -2.50 3.69 -8.71
CA ALA A 31 -2.30 5.14 -8.87
C ALA A 31 -0.80 5.50 -8.96
N ALA A 32 0.04 4.87 -8.14
CA ALA A 32 1.49 5.03 -8.19
C ALA A 32 2.09 4.56 -9.52
N PHE A 33 1.58 3.45 -10.08
CA PHE A 33 1.99 2.97 -11.40
C PHE A 33 1.64 3.96 -12.53
N ILE A 34 0.41 4.47 -12.53
CA ILE A 34 -0.02 5.50 -13.51
C ILE A 34 0.82 6.78 -13.35
N TYR A 35 1.14 7.17 -12.12
CA TYR A 35 2.00 8.31 -11.86
C TYR A 35 3.43 8.10 -12.41
N MET A 36 4.02 6.93 -12.19
CA MET A 36 5.31 6.55 -12.77
C MET A 36 5.27 6.59 -14.31
N LEU A 37 4.20 6.08 -14.92
CA LEU A 37 4.01 6.12 -16.37
C LEU A 37 3.90 7.54 -16.90
N LYS A 38 3.30 8.48 -16.15
CA LYS A 38 3.22 9.89 -16.55
C LYS A 38 4.57 10.61 -16.48
N HIS A 39 5.57 10.04 -15.81
CA HIS A 39 6.87 10.67 -15.67
C HIS A 39 7.59 10.72 -17.04
N PRO A 40 8.07 11.88 -17.49
CA PRO A 40 8.61 12.06 -18.85
C PRO A 40 9.85 11.21 -19.10
N GLN A 41 10.67 11.00 -18.06
CA GLN A 41 11.83 10.11 -18.16
C GLN A 41 11.39 8.67 -18.45
N THR A 42 10.37 8.15 -17.75
CA THR A 42 9.86 6.80 -17.97
C THR A 42 9.35 6.62 -19.40
N GLN A 43 8.64 7.62 -19.93
CA GLN A 43 8.19 7.65 -21.33
C GLN A 43 9.37 7.58 -22.31
N LEU A 44 10.45 8.33 -22.05
CA LEU A 44 11.66 8.28 -22.87
C LEU A 44 12.33 6.90 -22.85
N HIS A 45 12.35 6.21 -21.71
CA HIS A 45 12.92 4.85 -21.62
C HIS A 45 12.10 3.85 -22.43
N PHE A 46 10.77 3.89 -22.33
CA PHE A 46 9.89 3.02 -23.10
C PHE A 46 9.96 3.31 -24.60
N LEU A 47 10.00 4.58 -24.99
CA LEU A 47 10.19 4.98 -26.38
C LEU A 47 11.56 4.53 -26.91
N GLY A 48 12.62 4.75 -26.13
CA GLY A 48 13.97 4.30 -26.46
C GLY A 48 14.04 2.79 -26.64
N LEU A 49 13.45 2.02 -25.73
CA LEU A 49 13.36 0.55 -25.85
C LEU A 49 12.64 0.14 -27.13
N LEU A 50 11.49 0.75 -27.44
CA LEU A 50 10.74 0.47 -28.66
C LEU A 50 11.59 0.72 -29.91
N LEU A 51 12.28 1.87 -29.97
CA LEU A 51 13.11 2.26 -31.12
C LEU A 51 14.35 1.38 -31.27
N VAL A 52 15.03 1.04 -30.18
CA VAL A 52 16.22 0.16 -30.20
C VAL A 52 15.83 -1.24 -30.67
N VAL A 53 14.75 -1.80 -30.13
CA VAL A 53 14.28 -3.13 -30.56
C VAL A 53 13.79 -3.11 -31.99
N LEU A 54 13.16 -2.01 -32.44
CA LEU A 54 12.72 -1.86 -33.82
C LEU A 54 13.91 -1.80 -34.78
N ALA A 55 14.94 -1.03 -34.44
CA ALA A 55 16.15 -0.94 -35.24
C ALA A 55 16.91 -2.27 -35.30
N ALA A 56 16.94 -3.03 -34.20
CA ALA A 56 17.64 -4.30 -34.12
C ALA A 56 16.89 -5.46 -34.82
N SER A 57 15.57 -5.53 -34.67
CA SER A 57 14.76 -6.64 -35.18
C SER A 57 14.11 -6.37 -36.54
N GLY A 58 13.97 -5.11 -36.94
CA GLY A 58 13.22 -4.68 -38.12
C GLY A 58 11.71 -4.94 -38.04
N SER A 59 11.20 -5.42 -36.90
CA SER A 59 9.81 -5.86 -36.75
C SER A 59 9.08 -5.09 -35.67
N LEU A 60 8.02 -4.39 -36.06
CA LEU A 60 7.13 -3.68 -35.14
C LEU A 60 6.48 -4.62 -34.13
N LEU A 61 6.17 -5.87 -34.52
CA LEU A 61 5.57 -6.85 -33.62
C LEU A 61 6.53 -7.22 -32.48
N VAL A 62 7.80 -7.42 -32.78
CA VAL A 62 8.83 -7.75 -31.78
C VAL A 62 9.03 -6.57 -30.82
N SER A 63 9.05 -5.34 -31.34
CA SER A 63 9.16 -4.14 -30.51
C SER A 63 7.95 -3.93 -29.60
N LEU A 64 6.74 -4.16 -30.10
CA LEU A 64 5.51 -4.08 -29.28
C LEU A 64 5.51 -5.17 -28.19
N LEU A 65 5.93 -6.39 -28.53
CA LEU A 65 6.04 -7.47 -27.55
C LEU A 65 7.05 -7.13 -26.45
N ALA A 66 8.21 -6.58 -26.81
CA ALA A 66 9.22 -6.12 -25.86
C ALA A 66 8.70 -5.00 -24.95
N LEU A 67 7.93 -4.05 -25.50
CA LEU A 67 7.30 -2.98 -24.72
C LEU A 67 6.26 -3.53 -23.72
N LEU A 68 5.42 -4.47 -24.16
CA LEU A 68 4.45 -5.14 -23.28
C LEU A 68 5.14 -5.90 -22.14
N LEU A 69 6.19 -6.67 -22.46
CA LEU A 69 7.02 -7.34 -21.46
C LEU A 69 7.60 -6.34 -20.46
N ALA A 70 8.17 -5.24 -20.92
CA ALA A 70 8.71 -4.21 -20.05
C ALA A 70 7.64 -3.58 -19.14
N LEU A 71 6.45 -3.30 -19.66
CA LEU A 71 5.32 -2.78 -18.88
C LEU A 71 4.85 -3.79 -17.81
N THR A 72 4.72 -5.07 -18.17
CA THR A 72 4.35 -6.12 -17.22
C THR A 72 5.41 -6.34 -16.15
N GLY A 73 6.69 -6.30 -16.53
CA GLY A 73 7.80 -6.40 -15.59
C GLY A 73 7.86 -5.20 -14.63
N ALA A 74 7.63 -3.99 -15.14
CA ALA A 74 7.56 -2.79 -14.31
C ALA A 74 6.39 -2.84 -13.32
N TRP A 75 5.20 -3.28 -13.78
CA TRP A 75 4.04 -3.51 -12.92
C TRP A 75 4.35 -4.53 -11.82
N PHE A 76 4.91 -5.69 -12.18
CA PHE A 76 5.28 -6.73 -11.24
C PHE A 76 6.32 -6.25 -10.22
N CYS A 77 7.34 -5.52 -10.67
CA CYS A 77 8.36 -4.95 -9.79
C CYS A 77 7.76 -3.97 -8.77
N ILE A 78 6.91 -3.04 -9.23
CA ILE A 78 6.20 -2.11 -8.34
C ILE A 78 5.34 -2.89 -7.34
N TRP A 79 4.58 -3.87 -7.81
CA TRP A 79 3.72 -4.66 -6.95
C TRP A 79 4.51 -5.43 -5.89
N SER A 80 5.65 -6.02 -6.26
CA SER A 80 6.56 -6.69 -5.33
C SER A 80 7.12 -5.71 -4.29
N LEU A 81 7.65 -4.56 -4.72
CA LEU A 81 8.21 -3.54 -3.83
C LEU A 81 7.16 -3.02 -2.85
N TRP A 82 5.93 -2.78 -3.30
CA TRP A 82 4.82 -2.39 -2.42
C TRP A 82 4.45 -3.49 -1.44
N THR A 83 4.43 -4.75 -1.88
CA THR A 83 4.14 -5.89 -1.01
C THR A 83 5.20 -6.04 0.08
N ASP A 84 6.47 -5.97 -0.27
CA ASP A 84 7.59 -6.04 0.68
C ASP A 84 7.57 -4.84 1.64
N TYR A 85 7.32 -3.64 1.12
CA TYR A 85 7.17 -2.42 1.93
C TYR A 85 6.03 -2.55 2.93
N ILE A 86 4.87 -3.04 2.50
CA ILE A 86 3.72 -3.28 3.37
C ILE A 86 4.06 -4.32 4.42
N GLN A 87 4.68 -5.44 4.05
CA GLN A 87 5.09 -6.46 5.01
C GLN A 87 6.03 -5.90 6.07
N GLN A 88 7.02 -5.09 5.68
CA GLN A 88 7.94 -4.45 6.61
C GLN A 88 7.23 -3.40 7.48
N PHE A 89 6.33 -2.60 6.90
CA PHE A 89 5.57 -1.60 7.65
C PHE A 89 4.66 -2.26 8.69
N LEU A 90 3.93 -3.32 8.30
CA LEU A 90 3.11 -4.13 9.19
C LEU A 90 3.98 -4.79 10.27
N HIS A 91 5.15 -5.31 9.91
CA HIS A 91 6.08 -5.90 10.87
C HIS A 91 6.64 -4.86 11.84
N ASN A 92 6.92 -3.62 11.43
CA ASN A 92 7.51 -2.64 12.34
C ASN A 92 6.45 -1.95 13.23
N ASN A 93 5.25 -1.71 12.71
CA ASN A 93 4.24 -0.89 13.39
C ASN A 93 3.10 -1.70 14.01
N LEU A 94 2.83 -2.91 13.49
CA LEU A 94 1.71 -3.75 13.90
C LEU A 94 2.18 -5.13 14.41
N LEU A 95 3.49 -5.35 14.66
CA LEU A 95 3.95 -6.58 15.33
C LEU A 95 3.32 -6.75 16.71
N ASP A 96 3.27 -5.63 17.43
CA ASP A 96 2.93 -5.59 18.83
C ASP A 96 1.98 -4.40 19.04
N ILE A 97 0.78 -4.55 18.48
CA ILE A 97 -0.27 -3.51 18.51
C ILE A 97 -0.52 -3.08 19.95
N ARG A 98 -0.50 -4.04 20.87
CA ARG A 98 -0.70 -3.82 22.29
C ARG A 98 0.40 -2.93 22.88
N ARG A 99 1.66 -3.25 22.63
CA ARG A 99 2.77 -2.44 23.12
C ARG A 99 2.81 -1.04 22.50
N THR A 100 2.48 -0.91 21.21
CA THR A 100 2.57 0.35 20.48
C THR A 100 1.37 1.28 20.70
N TYR A 101 0.15 0.73 20.84
CA TYR A 101 -1.10 1.50 20.85
C TYR A 101 -1.99 1.30 22.08
N LEU A 102 -1.65 0.38 23.00
CA LEU A 102 -2.42 0.16 24.24
C LEU A 102 -1.59 0.37 25.52
N GLU A 103 -0.27 0.21 25.46
CA GLU A 103 0.63 0.39 26.62
C GLU A 103 1.33 1.76 26.65
N ALA A 104 1.38 2.48 25.52
CA ALA A 104 1.89 3.84 25.50
C ALA A 104 0.86 4.79 26.16
N ALA A 105 1.34 5.67 27.04
CA ALA A 105 0.48 6.62 27.74
C ALA A 105 -0.31 7.45 26.71
N ASP A 106 -1.64 7.43 26.84
CA ASP A 106 -2.61 8.17 26.02
C ASP A 106 -2.70 7.75 24.54
N SER A 107 -2.29 6.54 24.16
CA SER A 107 -2.65 5.94 22.86
C SER A 107 -3.78 4.91 23.01
N CYS A 108 -4.73 4.96 22.08
CA CYS A 108 -5.85 4.01 22.02
C CYS A 108 -6.08 3.60 20.56
N LEU A 109 -6.29 2.30 20.33
CA LEU A 109 -6.73 1.80 19.03
C LEU A 109 -8.21 1.46 19.07
N TRP A 110 -9.00 2.18 18.26
CA TRP A 110 -10.43 1.94 18.12
C TRP A 110 -10.71 1.20 16.82
N VAL A 111 -11.64 0.26 16.89
CA VAL A 111 -12.07 -0.60 15.79
C VAL A 111 -13.57 -0.43 15.59
N ALA A 112 -13.98 -0.17 14.35
CA ALA A 112 -15.38 -0.18 13.96
C ALA A 112 -15.72 -1.53 13.33
N GLU A 113 -16.68 -2.23 13.94
CA GLU A 113 -17.16 -3.53 13.51
C GLU A 113 -18.55 -3.39 12.86
N ALA A 114 -18.78 -4.10 11.75
CA ALA A 114 -20.10 -4.30 11.18
C ALA A 114 -20.28 -5.80 10.87
N GLU A 115 -21.39 -6.39 11.34
CA GLU A 115 -21.72 -7.81 11.11
C GLU A 115 -20.62 -8.81 11.48
N GLY A 116 -19.83 -8.53 12.53
CA GLY A 116 -18.73 -9.42 12.96
C GLY A 116 -17.41 -9.19 12.23
N ALA A 117 -17.35 -8.24 11.29
CA ALA A 117 -16.13 -7.91 10.55
C ALA A 117 -15.63 -6.50 10.92
N VAL A 118 -14.31 -6.38 11.08
CA VAL A 118 -13.64 -5.08 11.23
C VAL A 118 -13.71 -4.32 9.91
N VAL A 119 -14.33 -3.14 9.92
CA VAL A 119 -14.53 -2.30 8.72
C VAL A 119 -13.60 -1.08 8.73
N ALA A 120 -13.23 -0.58 9.90
CA ALA A 120 -12.32 0.55 10.03
C ALA A 120 -11.48 0.46 11.30
N VAL A 121 -10.31 1.07 11.25
CA VAL A 121 -9.38 1.17 12.37
C VAL A 121 -9.00 2.63 12.52
N LEU A 122 -9.15 3.17 13.73
CA LEU A 122 -8.83 4.55 14.06
C LEU A 122 -7.74 4.54 15.15
N PRO A 123 -6.48 4.83 14.79
CA PRO A 123 -5.44 5.05 15.78
C PRO A 123 -5.60 6.44 16.39
N GLU A 124 -5.73 6.50 17.71
CA GLU A 124 -5.66 7.73 18.49
C GLU A 124 -4.22 7.90 18.98
N PHE A 125 -3.54 8.90 18.43
CA PHE A 125 -2.20 9.29 18.87
C PHE A 125 -2.32 10.43 19.88
N PRO A 126 -1.44 10.47 20.91
CA PRO A 126 -1.44 11.56 21.87
C PRO A 126 -1.26 12.88 21.11
N SER A 127 -2.19 13.81 21.30
CA SER A 127 -2.05 15.15 20.72
C SER A 127 -0.88 15.84 21.41
N GLU A 128 0.03 16.47 20.66
CA GLU A 128 1.00 17.42 21.21
C GLU A 128 0.31 18.71 21.69
N ARG A 129 -0.67 18.61 22.59
CA ARG A 129 -1.28 19.75 23.27
C ARG A 129 -0.90 19.70 24.74
N GLY A 130 0.27 20.27 25.01
CA GLY A 130 0.78 20.39 26.36
C GLY A 130 1.99 21.28 26.57
N HIS A 131 2.46 22.06 25.58
CA HIS A 131 3.42 23.15 25.83
C HIS A 131 3.02 24.40 25.05
N THR A 132 1.94 25.04 25.50
CA THR A 132 1.77 26.49 25.33
C THR A 132 2.50 27.19 26.48
N LEU A 133 3.51 27.99 26.09
CA LEU A 133 4.31 28.96 26.86
C LEU A 133 5.45 28.40 27.73
#